data_AF-A0A966YCV9-F1
#
_entry.id   AF-A0A966YCV9-F1
#
_cell.length_a   1.000
_cell.length_b   1.000
_cell.length_c   1.000
_cell.angle_alpha   90.00
_cell.angle_beta   90.00
_cell.angle_gamma   90.00
#
_symmetry.space_group_name_H-M   'P 1'
#
loop_
_entity.id
_entity.type
_entity.pdbx_description
1 polymer ?
#
loop_
_entity_poly.entity_id
_entity_poly.type
_entity_poly.pdbx_seq_one_letter_code
_entity_poly.pdbx_strand_id
1 'polypeptide(L)'
;IADARHALTPRQAGDTVEVVIRRGPEDTPEDVTMRATLVEQLPPWRRTMLGLIPVRQAATKDRRAKPSPLEVGWVWPDSPADRAGIVPGDIITAAATVPEDGSPVTLQPIASGGELAGLLGGLAADTKVVLQRQRADDQQQIRLAVVPLPPIPPVAVPDTEATAATVVKLEAPDLAEPGWALLPTVPEEEPLGTLVFFPEPTGPLSKQDADTLLASWQAAVGRYRVAVVVLGSSEQTRWSRSDLDRVGRSLDALAGRRRLAYALVFPGQGAQSVGMLDAVLPRRVTIQPASPAAFRWVLLGESAENTMTGTAKEQASFDREQLMQAGLPVGEISPGTDADRAAFWCRWVETLGVL
;
A
#
# COMPACT_ATOMS: atom_id res chain seq x y z
N ILE A 1 17.31 16.19 -17.31
CA ILE A 1 15.91 16.59 -17.64
C ILE A 1 15.87 17.61 -18.78
N ALA A 2 16.67 18.69 -18.73
CA ALA A 2 16.71 19.70 -19.81
C ALA A 2 17.09 19.10 -21.17
N ASP A 3 18.14 18.28 -21.23
CA ASP A 3 18.59 17.65 -22.48
C ASP A 3 17.57 16.67 -23.05
N ALA A 4 16.94 15.87 -22.19
CA ALA A 4 15.86 14.96 -22.58
C ALA A 4 14.65 15.74 -23.14
N ARG A 5 14.27 16.85 -22.49
CA ARG A 5 13.21 17.73 -23.03
C ARG A 5 13.59 18.30 -24.39
N HIS A 6 14.83 18.78 -24.56
CA HIS A 6 15.29 19.33 -25.83
C HIS A 6 15.28 18.28 -26.95
N ALA A 7 15.73 17.05 -26.66
CA ALA A 7 15.73 15.94 -27.62
C ALA A 7 14.32 15.47 -28.01
N LEU A 8 13.34 15.59 -27.10
CA LEU A 8 11.94 15.19 -27.34
C LEU A 8 11.09 16.30 -27.96
N THR A 9 11.45 17.58 -27.79
CA THR A 9 10.69 18.75 -28.31
C THR A 9 10.35 18.67 -29.80
N PRO A 10 11.24 18.22 -30.71
CA PRO A 10 10.91 18.16 -32.14
C PRO A 10 10.08 16.93 -32.55
N ARG A 11 9.82 15.99 -31.62
CA ARG A 11 9.13 14.74 -31.92
C ARG A 11 7.62 14.88 -31.78
N GLN A 12 6.87 14.08 -32.54
CA GLN A 12 5.40 14.09 -32.51
C GLN A 12 4.84 12.88 -31.77
N ALA A 13 3.58 12.97 -31.36
CA ALA A 13 2.84 11.80 -30.91
C ALA A 13 2.82 10.75 -32.03
N GLY A 14 3.09 9.50 -31.68
CA GLY A 14 3.29 8.38 -32.60
C GLY A 14 4.76 8.07 -32.92
N ASP A 15 5.69 9.02 -32.71
CA ASP A 15 7.11 8.76 -32.93
C ASP A 15 7.64 7.74 -31.93
N THR A 16 8.45 6.79 -32.40
CA THR A 16 9.21 5.90 -31.52
C THR A 16 10.57 6.50 -31.20
N VAL A 17 10.92 6.55 -29.92
CA VAL A 17 12.24 6.97 -29.42
C VAL A 17 12.92 5.81 -28.72
N GLU A 18 14.24 5.75 -28.84
CA GLU A 18 15.08 4.84 -28.05
C GLU A 18 15.58 5.59 -26.82
N VAL A 19 15.37 4.99 -25.66
CA VAL A 19 15.77 5.52 -24.35
C VAL A 19 16.76 4.54 -23.75
N VAL A 20 17.94 5.04 -23.39
CA VAL A 20 18.92 4.27 -22.63
C VAL A 20 18.89 4.75 -21.20
N ILE A 21 18.54 3.85 -20.28
CA ILE A 21 18.48 4.13 -18.84
C ILE A 21 19.60 3.37 -18.16
N ARG A 22 20.45 4.11 -17.46
CA ARG A 22 21.45 3.53 -16.57
C ARG A 22 20.82 3.22 -15.21
N ARG A 23 20.79 1.95 -14.81
CA ARG A 23 20.28 1.48 -13.51
C ARG A 23 21.29 0.58 -12.81
N GLY A 24 21.27 0.55 -11.48
CA GLY A 24 22.17 -0.30 -10.69
C GLY A 24 23.02 0.49 -9.69
N PRO A 25 23.85 -0.21 -8.90
CA PRO A 25 24.82 0.42 -8.00
C PRO A 25 25.78 1.32 -8.81
N GLU A 26 26.27 2.38 -8.17
CA GLU A 26 27.22 3.32 -8.79
C GLU A 26 28.48 2.61 -9.31
N ASP A 27 28.90 1.54 -8.63
CA ASP A 27 30.08 0.75 -8.97
C ASP A 27 29.85 -0.26 -10.12
N THR A 28 28.61 -0.64 -10.39
CA THR A 28 28.25 -1.61 -11.45
C THR A 28 26.95 -1.19 -12.15
N PRO A 29 26.96 -0.08 -12.90
CA PRO A 29 25.78 0.36 -13.62
C PRO A 29 25.51 -0.52 -14.84
N GLU A 30 24.25 -0.83 -15.08
CA GLU A 30 23.76 -1.51 -16.28
C GLU A 30 22.99 -0.52 -17.15
N ASP A 31 23.31 -0.49 -18.44
CA ASP A 31 22.56 0.28 -19.43
C ASP A 31 21.42 -0.58 -19.98
N VAL A 32 20.19 -0.11 -19.79
CA VAL A 32 18.97 -0.74 -20.30
C VAL A 32 18.41 0.12 -21.42
N THR A 33 18.43 -0.43 -22.62
CA THR A 33 17.84 0.18 -23.81
C THR A 33 16.38 -0.22 -23.94
N MET A 34 15.51 0.75 -24.15
CA MET A 34 14.07 0.55 -24.36
C MET A 34 13.55 1.45 -25.48
N ARG A 35 12.54 0.97 -26.20
CA ARG A 35 11.81 1.77 -27.19
C ARG A 35 10.50 2.25 -26.59
N ALA A 36 10.21 3.53 -26.76
CA ALA A 36 8.97 4.14 -26.28
C ALA A 36 8.29 4.87 -27.43
N THR A 37 6.99 4.65 -27.60
CA THR A 37 6.16 5.44 -28.52
C THR A 37 5.67 6.68 -27.79
N LEU A 38 5.94 7.85 -28.34
CA LEU A 38 5.45 9.11 -27.81
C LEU A 38 3.95 9.20 -28.00
N VAL A 39 3.27 9.77 -27.02
CA VAL A 39 1.82 9.99 -27.05
C VAL A 39 1.54 11.46 -26.77
N GLU A 40 0.43 11.96 -27.30
CA GLU A 40 0.01 13.35 -27.09
C GLU A 40 -0.23 13.66 -25.61
N GLN A 41 -0.88 12.71 -24.92
CA GLN A 41 -1.14 12.78 -23.50
C GLN A 41 -0.95 11.40 -22.88
N LEU A 42 -0.18 11.32 -21.80
CA LEU A 42 -0.09 10.09 -21.02
C LEU A 42 -1.42 9.85 -20.29
N PRO A 43 -2.01 8.65 -20.38
CA PRO A 43 -3.11 8.30 -19.51
C PRO A 43 -2.64 8.35 -18.04
N PRO A 44 -3.54 8.62 -17.08
CA PRO A 44 -3.20 8.55 -15.67
C PRO A 44 -2.61 7.18 -15.35
N TRP A 45 -1.46 7.16 -14.71
CA TRP A 45 -0.84 5.90 -14.31
C TRP A 45 -1.73 5.19 -13.28
N ARG A 46 -1.89 3.88 -13.43
CA ARG A 46 -2.62 3.04 -12.50
C ARG A 46 -1.72 1.88 -12.10
N ARG A 47 -1.59 1.64 -10.79
CA ARG A 47 -0.88 0.47 -10.30
C ARG A 47 -1.59 -0.79 -10.80
N THR A 48 -0.83 -1.69 -11.41
CA THR A 48 -1.32 -3.01 -11.78
C THR A 48 -0.94 -4.03 -10.72
N MET A 49 -1.64 -5.16 -10.73
CA MET A 49 -1.39 -6.26 -9.81
C MET A 49 -1.61 -7.64 -10.44
N LEU A 50 -1.11 -8.67 -9.76
CA LEU A 50 -1.40 -10.09 -10.00
C LEU A 50 -2.32 -10.70 -8.93
N GLY A 51 -2.46 -10.05 -7.78
CA GLY A 51 -3.25 -10.51 -6.63
C GLY A 51 -2.48 -11.41 -5.67
N LEU A 52 -1.16 -11.30 -5.66
CA LEU A 52 -0.29 -12.04 -4.75
C LEU A 52 -0.02 -11.22 -3.51
N ILE A 53 -0.21 -11.78 -2.32
CA ILE A 53 0.25 -11.18 -1.07
C ILE A 53 1.43 -11.99 -0.56
N PRO A 54 2.64 -11.41 -0.56
CA PRO A 54 3.82 -12.06 -0.01
C PRO A 54 3.66 -12.33 1.49
N VAL A 55 4.30 -13.40 1.98
CA VAL A 55 4.61 -13.49 3.41
C VAL A 55 5.42 -12.26 3.79
N ARG A 56 5.06 -11.60 4.90
CA ARG A 56 5.74 -10.38 5.33
C ARG A 56 7.19 -10.70 5.68
N GLN A 57 8.11 -10.17 4.90
CA GLN A 57 9.53 -10.30 5.14
C GLN A 57 10.06 -9.08 5.86
N ALA A 58 10.87 -9.30 6.89
CA ALA A 58 11.57 -8.21 7.52
C ALA A 58 12.60 -7.62 6.55
N ALA A 59 12.61 -6.29 6.41
CA ALA A 59 13.71 -5.61 5.75
C ALA A 59 15.02 -5.97 6.48
N THR A 60 15.90 -6.71 5.82
CA THR A 60 17.24 -6.96 6.35
C THR A 60 18.01 -5.64 6.38
N LYS A 61 18.48 -5.24 7.57
CA LYS A 61 19.39 -4.08 7.72
C LYS A 61 20.76 -4.37 7.13
N ASP A 62 21.10 -5.64 6.93
CA ASP A 62 22.32 -6.05 6.28
C ASP A 62 22.10 -6.17 4.77
N ARG A 63 22.67 -5.22 4.01
CA ARG A 63 22.65 -5.22 2.54
C ARG A 63 23.39 -6.42 1.93
N ARG A 64 24.19 -7.16 2.72
CA ARG A 64 24.90 -8.38 2.28
C ARG A 64 24.15 -9.67 2.59
N ALA A 65 23.06 -9.61 3.36
CA ALA A 65 22.24 -10.79 3.61
C ALA A 65 21.60 -11.27 2.31
N LYS A 66 21.61 -12.59 2.08
CA LYS A 66 20.97 -13.20 0.93
C LYS A 66 19.47 -12.87 0.97
N PRO A 67 18.86 -12.40 -0.14
CA PRO A 67 17.45 -12.10 -0.17
C PRO A 67 16.62 -13.36 0.17
N SER A 68 15.59 -13.19 0.98
CA SER A 68 14.67 -14.27 1.30
C SER A 68 13.74 -14.52 0.10
N PRO A 69 13.54 -15.78 -0.34
CA PRO A 69 12.73 -16.09 -1.51
C PRO A 69 11.30 -15.52 -1.35
N LEU A 70 10.71 -15.04 -2.45
CA LEU A 70 9.36 -14.47 -2.45
C LEU A 70 8.32 -15.57 -2.24
N GLU A 71 7.97 -15.85 -0.99
CA GLU A 71 6.91 -16.80 -0.61
C GLU A 71 5.54 -16.12 -0.65
N VAL A 72 4.57 -16.79 -1.28
CA VAL A 72 3.18 -16.37 -1.35
C VAL A 72 2.49 -16.71 -0.03
N GLY A 73 2.08 -15.69 0.73
CA GLY A 73 1.32 -15.87 1.96
C GLY A 73 -0.18 -16.02 1.72
N TRP A 74 -0.70 -15.26 0.75
CA TRP A 74 -2.12 -15.30 0.37
C TRP A 74 -2.31 -14.90 -1.09
N VAL A 75 -3.41 -15.33 -1.69
CA VAL A 75 -3.80 -15.00 -3.07
C VAL A 75 -5.21 -14.46 -3.05
N TRP A 76 -5.42 -13.31 -3.68
CA TRP A 76 -6.74 -12.70 -3.78
C TRP A 76 -7.68 -13.55 -4.63
N PRO A 77 -8.91 -13.80 -4.18
CA PRO A 77 -9.92 -14.48 -4.99
C PRO A 77 -10.15 -13.76 -6.31
N ASP A 78 -10.37 -14.52 -7.37
CA ASP A 78 -10.63 -14.02 -8.72
C ASP A 78 -9.53 -13.10 -9.27
N SER A 79 -8.32 -13.17 -8.71
CA SER A 79 -7.17 -12.47 -9.24
C SER A 79 -6.50 -13.23 -10.40
N PRO A 80 -5.62 -12.59 -11.19
CA PRO A 80 -4.80 -13.30 -12.17
C PRO A 80 -4.03 -14.48 -11.56
N ALA A 81 -3.49 -14.33 -10.36
CA ALA A 81 -2.76 -15.39 -9.66
C ALA A 81 -3.66 -16.56 -9.24
N ASP A 82 -4.86 -16.27 -8.71
CA ASP A 82 -5.84 -17.28 -8.31
C ASP A 82 -6.31 -18.12 -9.50
N ARG A 83 -6.69 -17.44 -10.60
CA ARG A 83 -7.06 -18.12 -11.86
C ARG A 83 -5.93 -18.94 -12.46
N ALA A 84 -4.68 -18.60 -12.14
CA ALA A 84 -3.50 -19.32 -12.58
C ALA A 84 -3.11 -20.48 -11.64
N GLY A 85 -3.87 -20.71 -10.56
CA GLY A 85 -3.65 -21.80 -9.60
C GLY A 85 -2.45 -21.60 -8.70
N ILE A 86 -2.01 -20.34 -8.50
CA ILE A 86 -1.04 -19.99 -7.48
C ILE A 86 -1.75 -20.06 -6.12
N VAL A 87 -1.10 -20.65 -5.13
CA VAL A 87 -1.67 -20.85 -3.78
C VAL A 87 -0.68 -20.42 -2.70
N PRO A 88 -1.13 -20.21 -1.44
CA PRO A 88 -0.23 -19.98 -0.32
C PRO A 88 0.86 -21.06 -0.19
N GLY A 89 2.09 -20.65 0.13
CA GLY A 89 3.28 -21.49 0.23
C GLY A 89 4.05 -21.65 -1.09
N ASP A 90 3.50 -21.21 -2.23
CA ASP A 90 4.25 -21.14 -3.49
C ASP A 90 5.40 -20.12 -3.37
N ILE A 91 6.55 -20.41 -4.00
CA ILE A 91 7.70 -19.51 -4.04
C ILE A 91 7.87 -18.97 -5.45
N ILE A 92 7.90 -17.64 -5.62
CA ILE A 92 8.19 -17.00 -6.90
C ILE A 92 9.70 -16.76 -6.99
N THR A 93 10.37 -17.45 -7.92
CA THR A 93 11.83 -17.40 -8.04
C THR A 93 12.33 -16.49 -9.16
N ALA A 94 11.48 -16.24 -10.16
CA ALA A 94 11.81 -15.39 -11.30
C ALA A 94 10.55 -14.82 -11.96
N ALA A 95 10.69 -13.71 -12.68
CA ALA A 95 9.62 -13.09 -13.45
C ALA A 95 10.14 -12.40 -14.71
N ALA A 96 9.27 -12.22 -15.69
CA ALA A 96 9.54 -11.41 -16.88
C ALA A 96 8.26 -10.87 -17.49
N THR A 97 8.37 -9.78 -18.23
CA THR A 97 7.34 -9.37 -19.20
C THR A 97 7.45 -10.21 -20.46
N VAL A 98 6.32 -10.51 -21.11
CA VAL A 98 6.31 -11.16 -22.42
C VAL A 98 6.45 -10.07 -23.48
N PRO A 99 7.50 -10.08 -24.32
CA PRO A 99 7.65 -9.12 -25.40
C PRO A 99 6.51 -9.23 -26.42
N GLU A 100 6.02 -8.08 -26.89
CA GLU A 100 4.97 -8.03 -27.93
C GLU A 100 5.49 -8.43 -29.31
N ASP A 101 6.79 -8.24 -29.56
CA ASP A 101 7.47 -8.54 -30.82
C ASP A 101 7.77 -10.04 -31.01
N GLY A 102 7.37 -10.88 -30.06
CA GLY A 102 7.61 -12.33 -30.08
C GLY A 102 9.04 -12.73 -29.71
N SER A 103 9.88 -11.80 -29.26
CA SER A 103 11.23 -12.10 -28.76
C SER A 103 11.21 -13.10 -27.60
N PRO A 104 12.30 -13.88 -27.39
CA PRO A 104 12.38 -14.83 -26.30
C PRO A 104 12.19 -14.17 -24.93
N VAL A 105 11.35 -14.77 -24.09
CA VAL A 105 11.15 -14.32 -22.71
C VAL A 105 12.40 -14.65 -21.90
N THR A 106 13.05 -13.63 -21.33
CA THR A 106 14.20 -13.79 -20.46
C THR A 106 13.77 -13.57 -19.01
N LEU A 107 13.72 -14.65 -18.23
CA LEU A 107 13.36 -14.60 -16.81
C LEU A 107 14.44 -13.90 -15.99
N GLN A 108 14.03 -12.93 -15.19
CA GLN A 108 14.87 -12.26 -14.21
C GLN A 108 14.63 -12.87 -12.83
N PRO A 109 15.68 -13.21 -12.06
CA PRO A 109 15.52 -13.67 -10.68
C PRO A 109 14.72 -12.66 -9.85
N ILE A 110 13.80 -13.16 -9.03
CA ILE A 110 13.03 -12.36 -8.08
C ILE A 110 13.40 -12.81 -6.68
N ALA A 111 14.05 -11.91 -5.96
CA ALA A 111 14.64 -12.16 -4.67
C ALA A 111 13.82 -11.51 -3.54
N SER A 112 12.83 -10.69 -3.86
CA SER A 112 11.93 -10.08 -2.87
C SER A 112 10.62 -9.60 -3.48
N GLY A 113 9.63 -9.34 -2.62
CA GLY A 113 8.37 -8.72 -3.05
C GLY A 113 8.56 -7.32 -3.63
N GLY A 114 9.58 -6.57 -3.18
CA GLY A 114 9.90 -5.25 -3.72
C GLY A 114 10.41 -5.29 -5.15
N GLU A 115 11.16 -6.33 -5.53
CA GLU A 115 11.62 -6.52 -6.91
C GLU A 115 10.46 -6.84 -7.86
N LEU A 116 9.55 -7.74 -7.44
CA LEU A 116 8.35 -8.03 -8.22
C LEU A 116 7.43 -6.81 -8.29
N ALA A 117 7.25 -6.07 -7.18
CA ALA A 117 6.51 -4.80 -7.19
C ALA A 117 7.11 -3.80 -8.18
N GLY A 118 8.44 -3.70 -8.25
CA GLY A 118 9.15 -2.85 -9.19
C GLY A 118 8.91 -3.26 -10.64
N LEU A 119 8.88 -4.57 -10.93
CA LEU A 119 8.54 -5.09 -12.26
C LEU A 119 7.10 -4.71 -12.65
N LEU A 120 6.14 -4.92 -11.74
CA LEU A 120 4.72 -4.71 -12.01
C LEU A 120 4.33 -3.23 -12.05
N GLY A 121 4.99 -2.39 -11.24
CA GLY A 121 4.66 -0.97 -11.09
C GLY A 121 4.77 -0.14 -12.38
N GLY A 122 5.47 -0.62 -13.40
CA GLY A 122 5.58 0.05 -14.70
C GLY A 122 4.64 -0.47 -15.78
N LEU A 123 3.87 -1.54 -15.52
CA LEU A 123 3.14 -2.24 -16.57
C LEU A 123 1.76 -1.65 -16.81
N ALA A 124 1.37 -1.58 -18.08
CA ALA A 124 -0.01 -1.30 -18.47
C ALA A 124 -0.91 -2.51 -18.14
N ALA A 125 -2.21 -2.27 -17.97
CA ALA A 125 -3.19 -3.33 -17.86
C ALA A 125 -3.09 -4.31 -19.04
N ASP A 126 -3.42 -5.58 -18.79
CA ASP A 126 -3.37 -6.68 -19.75
C ASP A 126 -1.97 -7.06 -20.26
N THR A 127 -0.92 -6.38 -19.78
CA THR A 127 0.46 -6.78 -20.06
C THR A 127 0.70 -8.21 -19.57
N LYS A 128 1.17 -9.06 -20.46
CA LYS A 128 1.47 -10.46 -20.15
C LYS A 128 2.80 -10.54 -19.40
N VAL A 129 2.79 -11.27 -18.30
CA VAL A 129 3.96 -11.60 -17.50
C VAL A 129 4.10 -13.11 -17.37
N VAL A 130 5.33 -13.57 -17.21
CA VAL A 130 5.66 -14.95 -16.88
C VAL A 130 6.25 -14.97 -15.48
N LEU A 131 5.70 -15.78 -14.60
CA LEU A 131 6.27 -16.08 -13.29
C LEU A 131 6.85 -17.50 -13.29
N GLN A 132 8.01 -17.67 -12.70
CA GLN A 132 8.53 -18.98 -12.32
C GLN A 132 8.13 -19.25 -10.88
N ARG A 133 7.20 -20.21 -10.69
CA ARG A 133 6.72 -20.68 -9.40
C ARG A 133 7.40 -21.98 -9.03
N GLN A 134 7.82 -22.10 -7.78
CA GLN A 134 8.31 -23.33 -7.17
C GLN A 134 7.34 -23.79 -6.07
N ARG A 135 6.99 -25.08 -6.09
CA ARG A 135 6.21 -25.76 -5.05
C ARG A 135 6.89 -27.08 -4.70
N ALA A 136 7.48 -27.16 -3.50
CA ALA A 136 8.39 -28.25 -3.15
C ALA A 136 9.51 -28.40 -4.22
N ASP A 137 9.58 -29.54 -4.90
CA ASP A 137 10.56 -29.83 -5.94
C ASP A 137 10.06 -29.54 -7.37
N ASP A 138 8.80 -29.12 -7.53
CA ASP A 138 8.22 -28.76 -8.82
C ASP A 138 8.48 -27.29 -9.15
N GLN A 139 8.93 -27.02 -10.38
CA GLN A 139 9.09 -25.69 -10.93
C GLN A 139 8.27 -25.53 -12.20
N GLN A 140 7.40 -24.52 -12.20
CA GLN A 140 6.47 -24.26 -13.29
C GLN A 140 6.55 -22.80 -13.73
N GLN A 141 6.57 -22.57 -15.05
CA GLN A 141 6.36 -21.25 -15.61
C GLN A 141 4.87 -21.01 -15.84
N ILE A 142 4.36 -19.91 -15.30
CA ILE A 142 2.95 -19.54 -15.34
C ILE A 142 2.84 -18.22 -16.09
N ARG A 143 2.02 -18.18 -17.14
CA ARG A 143 1.73 -16.95 -17.89
C ARG A 143 0.42 -16.35 -17.41
N LEU A 144 0.43 -15.06 -17.10
CA LEU A 144 -0.72 -14.33 -16.61
C LEU A 144 -0.68 -12.89 -17.11
N ALA A 145 -1.84 -12.23 -17.12
CA ALA A 145 -1.95 -10.82 -17.48
C ALA A 145 -2.17 -9.99 -16.22
N VAL A 146 -1.44 -8.87 -16.11
CA VAL A 146 -1.63 -7.94 -15.00
C VAL A 146 -2.95 -7.19 -15.15
N VAL A 147 -3.61 -6.91 -14.04
CA VAL A 147 -4.88 -6.16 -14.02
C VAL A 147 -4.72 -4.87 -13.23
N PRO A 148 -5.51 -3.82 -13.49
CA PRO A 148 -5.56 -2.67 -12.59
C PRO A 148 -5.92 -3.12 -11.17
N LEU A 149 -5.24 -2.53 -10.19
CA LEU A 149 -5.56 -2.71 -8.78
C LEU A 149 -6.99 -2.20 -8.51
N PRO A 150 -7.91 -3.04 -8.00
CA PRO A 150 -9.30 -2.62 -7.81
C PRO A 150 -9.41 -1.58 -6.69
N PRO A 151 -10.44 -0.72 -6.71
CA PRO A 151 -10.62 0.35 -5.72
C PRO A 151 -11.03 -0.16 -4.33
N ILE A 152 -11.49 -1.42 -4.23
CA ILE A 152 -11.94 -2.04 -2.98
C ILE A 152 -11.28 -3.42 -2.88
N PRO A 153 -10.71 -3.80 -1.72
CA PRO A 153 -10.11 -5.10 -1.53
C PRO A 153 -11.19 -6.18 -1.44
N PRO A 154 -10.85 -7.44 -1.78
CA PRO A 154 -11.77 -8.55 -1.64
C PRO A 154 -12.26 -8.68 -0.20
N VAL A 155 -13.52 -9.12 -0.04
CA VAL A 155 -14.10 -9.32 1.30
C VAL A 155 -13.47 -10.50 2.01
N ALA A 156 -13.18 -11.56 1.25
CA ALA A 156 -12.53 -12.76 1.75
C ALA A 156 -11.11 -12.44 2.21
N VAL A 157 -10.74 -12.98 3.35
CA VAL A 157 -9.44 -12.81 4.00
C VAL A 157 -8.96 -14.19 4.42
N PRO A 158 -7.64 -14.44 4.48
CA PRO A 158 -7.15 -15.75 4.83
C PRO A 158 -7.60 -16.09 6.25
N ASP A 159 -8.12 -17.31 6.43
CA ASP A 159 -8.47 -17.82 7.76
C ASP A 159 -7.19 -18.09 8.52
N THR A 160 -6.74 -17.07 9.24
CA THR A 160 -5.66 -17.14 10.19
C THR A 160 -6.25 -17.16 11.59
N GLU A 161 -5.72 -18.03 12.46
CA GLU A 161 -6.11 -18.04 13.85
C GLU A 161 -5.85 -16.66 14.46
N ALA A 162 -6.90 -16.07 15.03
CA ALA A 162 -6.81 -14.77 15.65
C ALA A 162 -5.90 -14.86 16.88
N THR A 163 -4.91 -13.98 16.92
CA THR A 163 -4.03 -13.86 18.09
C THR A 163 -4.61 -12.87 19.10
N ALA A 164 -4.24 -13.01 20.38
CA ALA A 164 -4.57 -12.02 21.38
C ALA A 164 -3.89 -10.68 21.03
N ALA A 165 -4.51 -9.56 21.44
CA ALA A 165 -3.95 -8.23 21.23
C ALA A 165 -3.85 -7.45 22.54
N THR A 166 -2.80 -6.63 22.67
CA THR A 166 -2.51 -5.87 23.90
C THR A 166 -2.31 -4.40 23.60
N VAL A 167 -2.91 -3.54 24.44
CA VAL A 167 -2.72 -2.09 24.38
C VAL A 167 -1.42 -1.71 25.09
N VAL A 168 -0.57 -0.94 24.41
CA VAL A 168 0.71 -0.46 24.92
C VAL A 168 0.84 1.05 24.71
N LYS A 169 1.55 1.71 25.62
CA LYS A 169 1.86 3.14 25.52
C LYS A 169 3.12 3.34 24.67
N LEU A 170 3.08 4.24 23.70
CA LEU A 170 4.21 4.56 22.80
C LEU A 170 5.07 5.68 23.37
N GLU A 171 5.85 5.35 24.40
CA GLU A 171 6.75 6.31 25.04
C GLU A 171 8.00 6.57 24.21
N ALA A 172 8.37 7.85 24.08
CA ALA A 172 9.62 8.31 23.47
C ALA A 172 10.15 9.55 24.22
N PRO A 173 11.48 9.76 24.31
CA PRO A 173 12.07 10.84 25.11
C PRO A 173 11.57 12.24 24.74
N ASP A 174 11.29 12.46 23.47
CA ASP A 174 10.87 13.77 22.94
C ASP A 174 9.35 13.90 22.78
N LEU A 175 8.57 13.00 23.38
CA LEU A 175 7.11 12.94 23.22
C LEU A 175 6.42 13.21 24.55
N ALA A 176 6.06 14.48 24.79
CA ALA A 176 5.36 14.90 26.01
C ALA A 176 3.99 14.22 26.18
N GLU A 177 3.30 13.97 25.07
CA GLU A 177 1.99 13.33 25.02
C GLU A 177 2.07 12.08 24.13
N PRO A 178 2.43 10.92 24.72
CA PRO A 178 2.58 9.69 23.96
C PRO A 178 1.26 9.10 23.50
N GLY A 179 1.27 8.56 22.29
CA GLY A 179 0.17 7.77 21.75
C GLY A 179 0.04 6.40 22.38
N TRP A 180 -0.97 5.66 21.93
CA TRP A 180 -1.21 4.28 22.31
C TRP A 180 -1.19 3.39 21.07
N ALA A 181 -0.84 2.11 21.24
CA ALA A 181 -0.92 1.13 20.18
C ALA A 181 -1.57 -0.16 20.66
N LEU A 182 -2.46 -0.73 19.86
CA LEU A 182 -2.95 -2.09 20.00
C LEU A 182 -2.08 -3.01 19.15
N LEU A 183 -1.39 -3.95 19.79
CA LEU A 183 -0.43 -4.85 19.13
C LEU A 183 -0.92 -6.31 19.19
N PRO A 184 -0.85 -7.06 18.08
CA PRO A 184 -1.09 -8.50 18.09
C PRO A 184 0.08 -9.25 18.75
N THR A 185 -0.26 -10.37 19.40
CA THR A 185 0.70 -11.28 20.04
C THR A 185 1.27 -12.23 18.99
N VAL A 186 2.26 -11.74 18.27
CA VAL A 186 3.03 -12.50 17.27
C VAL A 186 4.54 -12.31 17.54
N PRO A 187 5.43 -13.20 17.05
CA PRO A 187 6.87 -13.08 17.26
C PRO A 187 7.42 -11.68 16.92
N GLU A 188 8.44 -11.24 17.65
CA GLU A 188 8.99 -9.88 17.47
C GLU A 188 9.64 -9.68 16.10
N GLU A 189 10.16 -10.75 15.50
CA GLU A 189 10.77 -10.70 14.18
C GLU A 189 9.75 -10.57 13.04
N GLU A 190 8.48 -10.91 13.31
CA GLU A 190 7.40 -10.85 12.33
C GLU A 190 7.00 -9.39 12.07
N PRO A 191 7.13 -8.89 10.83
CA PRO A 191 6.74 -7.54 10.51
C PRO A 191 5.22 -7.34 10.63
N LEU A 192 4.83 -6.18 11.17
CA LEU A 192 3.44 -5.77 11.28
C LEU A 192 3.05 -4.77 10.20
N GLY A 193 1.88 -4.97 9.60
CA GLY A 193 1.14 -3.87 8.99
C GLY A 193 0.75 -2.85 10.06
N THR A 194 0.75 -1.57 9.73
CA THR A 194 0.45 -0.50 10.70
C THR A 194 -0.69 0.38 10.20
N LEU A 195 -1.65 0.65 11.08
CA LEU A 195 -2.71 1.62 10.90
C LEU A 195 -2.52 2.75 11.90
N VAL A 196 -2.56 4.00 11.44
CA VAL A 196 -2.72 5.16 12.35
C VAL A 196 -4.15 5.64 12.27
N PHE A 197 -4.88 5.49 13.37
CA PHE A 197 -6.28 5.88 13.51
C PHE A 197 -6.41 7.18 14.33
N PHE A 198 -7.19 8.11 13.80
CA PHE A 198 -7.47 9.40 14.41
C PHE A 198 -8.93 9.41 14.86
N PRO A 199 -9.20 9.27 16.17
CA PRO A 199 -10.56 9.40 16.68
C PRO A 199 -11.07 10.85 16.51
N GLU A 200 -12.35 11.07 16.81
CA GLU A 200 -12.86 12.43 16.95
C GLU A 200 -12.02 13.21 17.97
N PRO A 201 -11.68 14.48 17.68
CA PRO A 201 -10.89 15.27 18.59
C PRO A 201 -11.69 15.47 19.88
N THR A 202 -11.14 15.01 20.99
CA THR A 202 -11.71 15.11 22.34
C THR A 202 -10.67 15.60 23.36
N GLY A 203 -9.44 15.84 22.90
CA GLY A 203 -8.30 16.22 23.72
C GLY A 203 -7.31 15.07 23.93
N PRO A 204 -6.39 15.22 24.90
CA PRO A 204 -5.36 14.21 25.19
C PRO A 204 -5.99 12.86 25.58
N LEU A 205 -5.46 11.79 25.01
CA LEU A 205 -6.02 10.44 25.15
C LEU A 205 -5.46 9.74 26.40
N SER A 206 -6.32 9.46 27.38
CA SER A 206 -5.95 8.67 28.56
C SER A 206 -5.84 7.18 28.25
N LYS A 207 -5.25 6.40 29.18
CA LYS A 207 -5.18 4.93 29.03
C LYS A 207 -6.57 4.30 28.95
N GLN A 208 -7.48 4.71 29.83
CA GLN A 208 -8.82 4.15 29.92
C GLN A 208 -9.63 4.43 28.64
N ASP A 209 -9.48 5.63 28.09
CA ASP A 209 -10.14 6.01 26.84
C ASP A 209 -9.55 5.24 25.66
N ALA A 210 -8.23 5.05 25.63
CA ALA A 210 -7.56 4.22 24.62
C ALA A 210 -8.01 2.75 24.69
N ASP A 211 -8.07 2.16 25.89
CA ASP A 211 -8.55 0.79 26.10
C ASP A 211 -10.00 0.62 25.62
N THR A 212 -10.86 1.61 25.92
CA THR A 212 -12.26 1.61 25.49
C THR A 212 -12.39 1.73 23.96
N LEU A 213 -11.65 2.67 23.35
CA LEU A 213 -11.64 2.89 21.91
C LEU A 213 -11.13 1.66 21.15
N LEU A 214 -10.09 1.00 21.66
CA LEU A 214 -9.41 -0.11 21.00
C LEU A 214 -10.06 -1.47 21.28
N ALA A 215 -11.03 -1.55 22.19
CA ALA A 215 -11.71 -2.80 22.53
C ALA A 215 -12.37 -3.45 21.30
N SER A 216 -13.05 -2.67 20.46
CA SER A 216 -13.70 -3.14 19.23
C SER A 216 -12.70 -3.57 18.13
N TRP A 217 -11.42 -3.18 18.27
CA TRP A 217 -10.36 -3.46 17.31
C TRP A 217 -9.58 -4.74 17.60
N GLN A 218 -9.67 -5.30 18.82
CA GLN A 218 -8.87 -6.45 19.25
C GLN A 218 -8.99 -7.65 18.32
N ALA A 219 -10.22 -8.04 17.96
CA ALA A 219 -10.46 -9.17 17.08
C ALA A 219 -9.86 -8.95 15.68
N ALA A 220 -10.01 -7.73 15.13
CA ALA A 220 -9.44 -7.38 13.83
C ALA A 220 -7.91 -7.37 13.87
N VAL A 221 -7.30 -6.71 14.86
CA VAL A 221 -5.85 -6.66 15.04
C VAL A 221 -5.25 -8.06 15.16
N GLY A 222 -5.87 -8.92 15.97
CA GLY A 222 -5.46 -10.30 16.15
C GLY A 222 -5.54 -11.14 14.88
N ARG A 223 -6.63 -10.98 14.11
CA ARG A 223 -6.88 -11.70 12.85
C ARG A 223 -5.96 -11.24 11.72
N TYR A 224 -5.80 -9.93 11.53
CA TYR A 224 -5.04 -9.34 10.43
C TYR A 224 -3.57 -9.06 10.79
N ARG A 225 -3.15 -9.33 12.02
CA ARG A 225 -1.79 -9.05 12.50
C ARG A 225 -1.37 -7.60 12.19
N VAL A 226 -2.26 -6.65 12.43
CA VAL A 226 -2.03 -5.21 12.18
C VAL A 226 -1.83 -4.48 13.51
N ALA A 227 -0.77 -3.68 13.63
CA ALA A 227 -0.65 -2.73 14.72
C ALA A 227 -1.57 -1.53 14.47
N VAL A 228 -2.40 -1.16 15.45
CA VAL A 228 -3.24 0.04 15.37
C VAL A 228 -2.70 1.07 16.35
N VAL A 229 -2.22 2.20 15.82
CA VAL A 229 -1.73 3.35 16.57
C VAL A 229 -2.86 4.37 16.69
N VAL A 230 -3.13 4.84 17.90
CA VAL A 230 -4.09 5.90 18.18
C VAL A 230 -3.44 7.05 18.92
N LEU A 231 -3.86 8.26 18.57
CA LEU A 231 -3.38 9.50 19.15
C LEU A 231 -4.55 10.26 19.76
N GLY A 232 -4.30 11.04 20.81
CA GLY A 232 -5.20 12.10 21.23
C GLY A 232 -4.93 13.39 20.46
N SER A 233 -5.95 14.23 20.32
CA SER A 233 -5.79 15.59 19.82
C SER A 233 -5.25 16.50 20.93
N SER A 234 -4.49 17.54 20.59
CA SER A 234 -4.10 18.55 21.59
C SER A 234 -5.27 19.44 22.00
N GLU A 235 -6.28 19.56 21.13
CA GLU A 235 -7.46 20.40 21.34
C GLU A 235 -8.74 19.56 21.37
N GLN A 236 -9.75 20.02 22.10
CA GLN A 236 -11.01 19.26 22.28
C GLN A 236 -11.91 19.20 21.04
N THR A 237 -11.65 19.99 20.01
CA THR A 237 -12.57 20.12 18.86
C THR A 237 -11.89 20.04 17.51
N ARG A 238 -10.56 19.97 17.47
CA ARG A 238 -9.80 19.85 16.23
C ARG A 238 -8.45 19.19 16.41
N TRP A 239 -7.95 18.66 15.30
CA TRP A 239 -6.57 18.23 15.15
C TRP A 239 -5.67 19.42 14.80
N SER A 240 -4.55 19.54 15.49
CA SER A 240 -3.54 20.56 15.21
C SER A 240 -2.39 19.99 14.38
N ARG A 241 -1.56 20.87 13.82
CA ARG A 241 -0.36 20.44 13.06
C ARG A 241 0.63 19.69 13.95
N SER A 242 0.78 20.09 15.21
CA SER A 242 1.62 19.36 16.16
C SER A 242 1.14 17.94 16.40
N ASP A 243 -0.17 17.68 16.33
CA ASP A 243 -0.72 16.33 16.47
C ASP A 243 -0.27 15.43 15.30
N LEU A 244 -0.18 15.99 14.09
CA LEU A 244 0.33 15.28 12.91
C LEU A 244 1.84 15.01 13.01
N ASP A 245 2.62 15.97 13.52
CA ASP A 245 4.06 15.79 13.75
C ASP A 245 4.33 14.68 14.79
N ARG A 246 3.41 14.46 15.75
CA ARG A 246 3.49 13.35 16.71
C ARG A 246 3.31 11.96 16.07
N VAL A 247 2.69 11.87 14.90
CA VAL A 247 2.48 10.58 14.21
C VAL A 247 3.81 9.92 13.88
N GLY A 248 4.72 10.67 13.25
CA GLY A 248 6.04 10.16 12.87
C GLY A 248 6.81 9.63 14.08
N ARG A 249 6.83 10.40 15.18
CA ARG A 249 7.49 9.99 16.43
C ARG A 249 6.86 8.76 17.07
N SER A 250 5.53 8.63 16.98
CA SER A 250 4.83 7.46 17.50
C SER A 250 5.12 6.21 16.66
N LEU A 251 5.22 6.37 15.34
CA LEU A 251 5.67 5.31 14.44
C LEU A 251 7.12 4.93 14.68
N ASP A 252 8.01 5.89 14.96
CA ASP A 252 9.41 5.62 15.33
C ASP A 252 9.50 4.84 16.66
N ALA A 253 8.70 5.25 17.66
CA ALA A 253 8.61 4.55 18.94
C ALA A 253 8.09 3.11 18.77
N LEU A 254 7.12 2.90 17.87
CA LEU A 254 6.63 1.57 17.52
C LEU A 254 7.68 0.76 16.76
N ALA A 255 8.36 1.36 15.79
CA ALA A 255 9.43 0.74 14.99
C ALA A 255 10.64 0.34 15.84
N GLY A 256 10.88 1.03 16.95
CA GLY A 256 11.87 0.65 17.95
C GLY A 256 11.52 -0.63 18.72
N ARG A 257 10.23 -1.03 18.73
CA ARG A 257 9.72 -2.22 19.44
C ARG A 257 9.39 -3.38 18.50
N ARG A 258 8.92 -3.06 17.28
CA ARG A 258 8.41 -4.03 16.31
C ARG A 258 8.92 -3.68 14.92
N ARG A 259 9.09 -4.69 14.06
CA ARG A 259 9.36 -4.46 12.64
C ARG A 259 8.07 -4.06 11.94
N LEU A 260 8.11 -3.02 11.10
CA LEU A 260 6.95 -2.54 10.35
C LEU A 260 7.11 -2.86 8.87
N ALA A 261 6.03 -3.34 8.23
CA ALA A 261 6.02 -3.67 6.80
C ALA A 261 5.49 -2.52 5.95
N TYR A 262 4.31 -2.00 6.29
CA TYR A 262 3.61 -0.93 5.59
C TYR A 262 2.77 -0.13 6.58
N ALA A 263 2.52 1.15 6.29
CA ALA A 263 1.74 2.04 7.16
C ALA A 263 0.64 2.75 6.36
N LEU A 264 -0.61 2.59 6.81
CA LEU A 264 -1.76 3.42 6.42
C LEU A 264 -1.84 4.57 7.43
N VAL A 265 -1.63 5.80 6.96
CA VAL A 265 -1.62 7.00 7.80
C VAL A 265 -2.62 8.01 7.28
N PHE A 266 -3.53 8.42 8.14
CA PHE A 266 -4.48 9.50 7.87
C PHE A 266 -3.82 10.85 8.23
N PRO A 267 -4.18 11.93 7.54
CA PRO A 267 -3.30 12.65 6.61
C PRO A 267 -2.00 13.19 7.23
N GLY A 268 -0.86 12.79 6.65
CA GLY A 268 0.49 13.35 6.88
C GLY A 268 1.43 13.08 5.71
N GLN A 269 2.54 13.82 5.60
CA GLN A 269 3.54 13.57 4.55
C GLN A 269 4.25 12.22 4.80
N GLY A 270 4.31 11.35 3.78
CA GLY A 270 4.97 10.04 3.85
C GLY A 270 4.03 8.83 3.85
N ALA A 271 2.71 9.05 3.90
CA ALA A 271 1.73 7.96 3.79
C ALA A 271 1.64 7.40 2.36
N GLN A 272 1.69 6.07 2.22
CA GLN A 272 1.42 5.38 0.94
C GLN A 272 -0.09 5.26 0.64
N SER A 273 -0.93 5.62 1.62
CA SER A 273 -2.37 5.54 1.52
C SER A 273 -3.00 6.44 2.57
N VAL A 274 -4.18 7.01 2.27
CA VAL A 274 -4.97 7.87 3.15
C VAL A 274 -6.40 7.39 3.07
N GLY A 275 -7.07 7.19 4.21
CA GLY A 275 -8.52 7.12 4.23
C GLY A 275 -9.12 8.44 4.72
N MET A 276 -10.40 8.65 4.47
CA MET A 276 -11.20 9.75 5.02
C MET A 276 -12.62 9.22 5.18
N LEU A 277 -13.20 9.41 6.36
CA LEU A 277 -14.60 9.08 6.66
C LEU A 277 -15.32 10.40 6.93
N ASP A 278 -16.46 10.63 6.27
CA ASP A 278 -17.27 11.84 6.40
C ASP A 278 -16.46 13.14 6.32
N ALA A 279 -15.48 13.17 5.43
CA ALA A 279 -14.61 14.32 5.26
C ALA A 279 -14.38 14.61 3.78
N VAL A 280 -14.39 15.90 3.46
CA VAL A 280 -14.00 16.44 2.14
C VAL A 280 -12.53 16.77 2.14
N LEU A 281 -11.91 16.78 0.96
CA LEU A 281 -10.53 17.23 0.83
C LEU A 281 -10.42 18.69 1.26
N PRO A 282 -9.31 19.09 1.92
CA PRO A 282 -9.06 20.50 2.19
C PRO A 282 -9.07 21.31 0.89
N ARG A 283 -9.75 22.46 0.87
CA ARG A 283 -9.87 23.32 -0.34
C ARG A 283 -8.56 23.73 -1.00
N ARG A 284 -7.43 23.62 -0.28
CA ARG A 284 -6.09 23.97 -0.76
C ARG A 284 -5.22 22.73 -1.06
N VAL A 285 -5.78 21.52 -1.02
CA VAL A 285 -5.03 20.32 -1.38
C VAL A 285 -4.72 20.36 -2.88
N THR A 286 -3.46 20.07 -3.23
CA THR A 286 -3.09 19.86 -4.62
C THR A 286 -3.02 18.35 -4.85
N ILE A 287 -3.93 17.83 -5.67
CA ILE A 287 -3.91 16.43 -6.08
C ILE A 287 -2.81 16.27 -7.13
N GLN A 288 -1.79 15.49 -6.80
CA GLN A 288 -0.75 15.12 -7.75
C GLN A 288 -1.19 13.87 -8.51
N PRO A 289 -0.95 13.78 -9.83
CA PRO A 289 -1.15 12.56 -10.59
C PRO A 289 -0.38 11.40 -9.97
N ALA A 290 -0.99 10.21 -9.96
CA ALA A 290 -0.34 9.00 -9.51
C ALA A 290 0.90 8.71 -10.36
N SER A 291 1.95 8.18 -9.74
CA SER A 291 3.16 7.75 -10.45
C SER A 291 3.77 6.53 -9.75
N PRO A 292 4.59 5.72 -10.45
CA PRO A 292 5.27 4.57 -9.85
C PRO A 292 6.11 4.92 -8.61
N ALA A 293 6.70 6.12 -8.57
CA ALA A 293 7.55 6.57 -7.47
C ALA A 293 6.78 7.17 -6.28
N ALA A 294 5.51 7.53 -6.46
CA ALA A 294 4.72 8.26 -5.47
C ALA A 294 3.24 7.83 -5.50
N PHE A 295 2.99 6.53 -5.56
CA PHE A 295 1.64 6.00 -5.55
C PHE A 295 0.97 6.21 -4.19
N ARG A 296 -0.30 6.60 -4.23
CA ARG A 296 -1.15 6.74 -3.05
C ARG A 296 -2.50 6.07 -3.30
N TRP A 297 -3.01 5.33 -2.32
CA TRP A 297 -4.44 5.02 -2.28
C TRP A 297 -5.18 6.11 -1.53
N VAL A 298 -6.38 6.46 -2.01
CA VAL A 298 -7.26 7.36 -1.27
C VAL A 298 -8.59 6.66 -1.05
N LEU A 299 -8.98 6.47 0.21
CA LEU A 299 -10.27 5.88 0.55
C LEU A 299 -11.19 6.96 1.06
N LEU A 300 -12.33 7.13 0.39
CA LEU A 300 -13.34 8.11 0.78
C LEU A 300 -14.59 7.34 1.19
N GLY A 301 -14.96 7.44 2.46
CA GLY A 301 -16.12 6.77 3.01
C GLY A 301 -17.16 7.75 3.56
N GLU A 302 -18.42 7.34 3.53
CA GLU A 302 -19.52 7.99 4.25
C GLU A 302 -19.88 7.10 5.44
N SER A 303 -20.12 7.64 6.64
CA SER A 303 -20.59 6.82 7.76
C SER A 303 -22.05 6.40 7.62
N ALA A 304 -22.43 5.33 8.33
CA ALA A 304 -23.82 4.88 8.40
C ALA A 304 -24.75 5.93 9.01
N GLU A 305 -24.21 6.81 9.86
CA GLU A 305 -24.95 7.93 10.44
C GLU A 305 -24.99 9.16 9.52
N ASN A 306 -24.37 9.07 8.33
CA ASN A 306 -24.21 10.08 7.28
C ASN A 306 -24.57 11.50 7.75
N THR A 307 -23.62 12.13 8.44
CA THR A 307 -23.79 13.49 8.96
C THR A 307 -23.59 14.54 7.86
N MET A 308 -23.17 14.15 6.66
CA MET A 308 -22.95 15.07 5.55
C MET A 308 -24.26 15.47 4.87
N THR A 309 -24.56 16.77 4.91
CA THR A 309 -25.76 17.34 4.29
C THR A 309 -25.42 18.18 3.06
N GLY A 310 -26.25 18.08 2.01
CA GLY A 310 -26.25 19.01 0.86
C GLY A 310 -24.89 19.19 0.18
N THR A 311 -24.34 20.41 0.27
CA THR A 311 -23.11 20.85 -0.40
C THR A 311 -21.87 20.04 -0.03
N ALA A 312 -21.81 19.46 1.17
CA ALA A 312 -20.69 18.61 1.59
C ALA A 312 -20.63 17.30 0.78
N LYS A 313 -21.79 16.73 0.44
CA LYS A 313 -21.89 15.51 -0.37
C LYS A 313 -21.53 15.73 -1.83
N GLU A 314 -21.95 16.87 -2.39
CA GLU A 314 -21.56 17.30 -3.73
C GLU A 314 -20.04 17.50 -3.81
N GLN A 315 -19.45 18.15 -2.80
CA GLN A 315 -18.01 18.35 -2.73
C GLN A 315 -17.25 17.02 -2.62
N ALA A 316 -17.70 16.08 -1.78
CA ALA A 316 -17.08 14.76 -1.66
C ALA A 316 -17.12 13.97 -2.99
N SER A 317 -18.22 14.07 -3.73
CA SER A 317 -18.36 13.47 -5.06
C SER A 317 -17.40 14.09 -6.08
N PHE A 318 -17.28 15.43 -6.07
CA PHE A 318 -16.34 16.15 -6.93
C PHE A 318 -14.89 15.81 -6.60
N ASP A 319 -14.53 15.72 -5.31
CA ASP A 319 -13.19 15.32 -4.86
C ASP A 319 -12.85 13.90 -5.34
N ARG A 320 -13.82 12.97 -5.29
CA ARG A 320 -13.68 11.60 -5.80
C ARG A 320 -13.36 11.60 -7.29
N GLU A 321 -14.11 12.36 -8.10
CA GLU A 321 -13.86 12.45 -9.54
C GLU A 321 -12.47 12.99 -9.84
N GLN A 322 -12.01 14.02 -9.13
CA GLN A 322 -10.65 14.55 -9.33
C GLN A 322 -9.56 13.54 -8.99
N LEU A 323 -9.71 12.79 -7.90
CA LEU A 323 -8.76 11.75 -7.52
C LEU A 323 -8.70 10.63 -8.56
N MET A 324 -9.86 10.19 -9.07
CA MET A 324 -9.92 9.18 -10.13
C MET A 324 -9.31 9.66 -11.45
N GLN A 325 -9.53 10.93 -11.82
CA GLN A 325 -8.88 11.56 -12.98
C GLN A 325 -7.34 11.64 -12.81
N ALA A 326 -6.86 11.80 -11.57
CA ALA A 326 -5.45 11.74 -11.24
C ALA A 326 -4.85 10.32 -11.23
N GLY A 327 -5.67 9.28 -11.49
CA GLY A 327 -5.23 7.88 -11.49
C GLY A 327 -5.17 7.22 -10.10
N LEU A 328 -5.72 7.89 -9.08
CA LEU A 328 -5.76 7.35 -7.71
C LEU A 328 -6.99 6.45 -7.55
N PRO A 329 -6.84 5.20 -7.08
CA PRO A 329 -7.99 4.35 -6.79
C PRO A 329 -8.75 4.95 -5.61
N VAL A 330 -10.06 5.16 -5.80
CA VAL A 330 -10.98 5.63 -4.75
C VAL A 330 -11.99 4.54 -4.44
N GLY A 331 -11.90 3.99 -3.24
CA GLY A 331 -12.89 3.05 -2.70
C GLY A 331 -13.92 3.77 -1.84
N GLU A 332 -15.12 3.22 -1.79
CA GLU A 332 -16.18 3.63 -0.86
C GLU A 332 -16.11 2.81 0.43
N ILE A 333 -16.54 3.42 1.53
CA ILE A 333 -16.68 2.76 2.82
C ILE A 333 -18.14 2.91 3.21
N SER A 334 -18.81 1.79 3.43
CA SER A 334 -20.12 1.74 4.10
C SER A 334 -19.88 1.11 5.45
N PRO A 335 -19.68 1.89 6.52
CA PRO A 335 -19.35 1.30 7.79
C PRO A 335 -20.58 0.62 8.36
N GLY A 336 -20.40 -0.63 8.76
CA GLY A 336 -21.28 -1.25 9.73
C GLY A 336 -20.92 -0.77 11.14
N THR A 337 -20.90 -1.70 12.08
CA THR A 337 -20.45 -1.49 13.46
C THR A 337 -18.98 -1.08 13.56
N ASP A 338 -18.52 -0.63 14.73
CA ASP A 338 -17.09 -0.37 15.00
C ASP A 338 -16.19 -1.56 14.69
N ALA A 339 -16.67 -2.77 14.96
CA ALA A 339 -15.96 -3.99 14.63
C ALA A 339 -15.85 -4.20 13.11
N ASP A 340 -16.91 -3.89 12.35
CA ASP A 340 -16.88 -3.95 10.89
C ASP A 340 -15.91 -2.92 10.32
N ARG A 341 -15.87 -1.71 10.89
CA ARG A 341 -14.88 -0.68 10.54
C ARG A 341 -13.46 -1.14 10.83
N ALA A 342 -13.21 -1.68 12.02
CA ALA A 342 -11.91 -2.18 12.41
C ALA A 342 -11.42 -3.29 11.48
N ALA A 343 -12.30 -4.25 11.16
CA ALA A 343 -12.00 -5.34 10.23
C ALA A 343 -11.73 -4.82 8.81
N PHE A 344 -12.53 -3.87 8.33
CA PHE A 344 -12.34 -3.25 7.02
C PHE A 344 -10.97 -2.56 6.92
N TRP A 345 -10.61 -1.72 7.90
CA TRP A 345 -9.35 -0.99 7.88
C TRP A 345 -8.14 -1.90 8.04
N CYS A 346 -8.21 -2.91 8.92
CA CYS A 346 -7.11 -3.87 9.07
C CYS A 346 -6.94 -4.73 7.80
N ARG A 347 -8.04 -5.13 7.15
CA ARG A 347 -7.99 -5.79 5.84
C ARG A 347 -7.35 -4.90 4.78
N TRP A 348 -7.68 -3.62 4.77
CA TRP A 348 -7.06 -2.65 3.87
C TRP A 348 -5.55 -2.55 4.05
N VAL A 349 -5.10 -2.55 5.30
CA VAL A 349 -3.68 -2.51 5.62
C VAL A 349 -2.97 -3.73 4.98
N GLU A 350 -3.54 -4.93 5.07
CA GLU A 350 -3.02 -6.12 4.37
C GLU A 350 -2.90 -5.94 2.84
N THR A 351 -3.87 -5.24 2.26
CA THR A 351 -3.95 -5.10 0.80
C THR A 351 -2.89 -4.17 0.23
N LEU A 352 -2.23 -3.35 1.05
CA LEU A 352 -1.14 -2.47 0.60
C LEU A 352 0.06 -3.27 0.06
N GLY A 353 0.24 -4.50 0.56
CA GLY A 353 1.29 -5.42 0.14
C GLY A 353 0.98 -6.22 -1.12
N VAL A 354 -0.20 -6.05 -1.76
CA VAL A 354 -0.57 -6.85 -2.93
C VAL A 354 0.33 -6.54 -4.13
N LEU A 355 0.79 -7.61 -4.78
CA LEU A 355 1.61 -7.62 -5.99
C LEU A 355 0.77 -8.05 -7.17
#